data_AF-A0A7J3S712-F1
#
_entry.id   AF-A0A7J3S712-F1
#
_cell.length_a   1.000
_cell.length_b   1.000
_cell.length_c   1.000
_cell.angle_alpha   90.00
_cell.angle_beta   90.00
_cell.angle_gamma   90.00
#
_symmetry.space_group_name_H-M   'P 1'
#
loop_
_entity.id
_entity.type
_entity.pdbx_description
1 polymer ?
#
loop_
_entity_poly.entity_id
_entity_poly.type
_entity_poly.pdbx_seq_one_letter_code
_entity_poly.pdbx_strand_id
1 'polypeptide(L)'
;MISKLKLILSDKDYRRILDNIMSLTGIQLVQYLLPLVTFPYLTRVLGPANFGRVAFAIAFIGYFQILTDYGFNLSATREISINRDDLSQVSKIYSSVMVTKTLLMLLTFILMLIIISSFGRFQGDPLLYIFTFGLVLGSVLFPVWFFQGVERMRYISMLRILSSIIYTALIFLIVRGPKDYLYVPLINSIGFILVGVYSQHIVRKEFKVKFLKPTLQDIKRQLVEGWHLFISTLAISLYTTSNRFILGLLVDNATLGYYAVAEDITRALQGLVSPIGQAIYPYFSRIQAEDRERAKSELKKMLIIIGIVTFIFSILLVFAAPFIVRIL
;
A
#
# COMPACT_ATOMS: atom_id res chain seq x y z
N MET A 1 26.56 -19.22 -21.29
CA MET A 1 25.53 -18.58 -20.42
C MET A 1 24.10 -18.99 -20.79
N ILE A 2 23.74 -18.98 -22.08
CA ILE A 2 22.39 -19.34 -22.58
C ILE A 2 22.07 -20.85 -22.42
N SER A 3 23.04 -21.74 -22.56
CA SER A 3 22.85 -23.20 -22.34
C SER A 3 22.60 -23.56 -20.88
N LYS A 4 23.26 -22.86 -19.93
CA LYS A 4 23.00 -23.00 -18.49
C LYS A 4 21.61 -22.47 -18.10
N LEU A 5 21.14 -21.39 -18.74
CA LEU A 5 19.77 -20.90 -18.55
C LEU A 5 18.72 -21.91 -19.02
N LYS A 6 18.94 -22.59 -20.16
CA LYS A 6 18.03 -23.65 -20.66
C LYS A 6 17.96 -24.87 -19.73
N LEU A 7 19.07 -25.26 -19.12
CA LEU A 7 19.13 -26.37 -18.14
C LEU A 7 18.41 -26.05 -16.83
N ILE A 8 18.46 -24.78 -16.39
CA ILE A 8 17.71 -24.31 -15.21
C ILE A 8 16.20 -24.25 -15.52
N LEU A 9 15.81 -23.89 -16.74
CA LEU A 9 14.41 -23.81 -17.18
C LEU A 9 13.74 -25.17 -17.43
N SER A 10 14.50 -26.27 -17.53
CA SER A 10 13.97 -27.63 -17.73
C SER A 10 13.60 -28.35 -16.42
N ASP A 11 14.00 -27.81 -15.27
CA ASP A 11 13.67 -28.36 -13.97
C ASP A 11 12.21 -28.03 -13.60
N LYS A 12 11.44 -29.05 -13.22
CA LYS A 12 10.01 -28.93 -12.86
C LYS A 12 9.79 -27.94 -11.71
N ASP A 13 10.74 -27.83 -10.79
CA ASP A 13 10.64 -26.87 -9.68
C ASP A 13 10.81 -25.43 -10.18
N TYR A 14 11.73 -25.19 -11.10
CA TYR A 14 11.93 -23.86 -11.69
C TYR A 14 10.76 -23.41 -12.57
N ARG A 15 10.11 -24.33 -13.32
CA ARG A 15 8.87 -24.02 -14.05
C ARG A 15 7.74 -23.58 -13.12
N ARG A 16 7.52 -24.29 -12.01
CA ARG A 16 6.51 -23.90 -11.00
C ARG A 16 6.81 -22.55 -10.38
N ILE A 17 8.09 -22.26 -10.10
CA ILE A 17 8.52 -20.95 -9.61
C ILE A 17 8.20 -19.87 -10.65
N LEU A 18 8.48 -20.09 -11.93
CA LEU A 18 8.18 -19.14 -13.00
C LEU A 18 6.68 -18.91 -13.21
N ASP A 19 5.85 -19.96 -13.17
CA ASP A 19 4.40 -19.83 -13.28
C ASP A 19 3.83 -19.01 -12.11
N ASN A 20 4.33 -19.25 -10.90
CA ASN A 20 3.96 -18.48 -9.71
C ASN A 20 4.41 -17.01 -9.82
N ILE A 21 5.64 -16.76 -10.30
CA ILE A 21 6.12 -15.39 -10.58
C ILE A 21 5.19 -14.72 -11.58
N MET A 22 4.91 -15.36 -12.71
CA MET A 22 4.06 -14.80 -13.77
C MET A 22 2.65 -14.46 -13.26
N SER A 23 2.04 -15.34 -12.47
CA SER A 23 0.71 -15.10 -11.88
C SER A 23 0.73 -13.95 -10.87
N LEU A 24 1.72 -13.91 -9.97
CA LEU A 24 1.83 -12.87 -8.95
C LEU A 24 2.18 -11.52 -9.58
N THR A 25 3.15 -11.51 -10.49
CA THR A 25 3.55 -10.34 -11.26
C THR A 25 2.41 -9.81 -12.12
N GLY A 26 1.56 -10.66 -12.71
CA GLY A 26 0.39 -10.22 -13.47
C GLY A 26 -0.61 -9.42 -12.63
N ILE A 27 -0.92 -9.89 -11.41
CA ILE A 27 -1.80 -9.19 -10.46
C ILE A 27 -1.17 -7.86 -10.03
N GLN A 28 0.13 -7.88 -9.76
CA GLN A 28 0.89 -6.71 -9.31
C GLN A 28 1.05 -5.67 -10.45
N LEU A 29 1.20 -6.12 -11.70
CA LEU A 29 1.26 -5.29 -12.90
C LEU A 29 0.00 -4.46 -13.04
N VAL A 30 -1.19 -5.04 -12.91
CA VAL A 30 -2.45 -4.29 -13.02
C VAL A 30 -2.52 -3.18 -11.95
N GLN A 31 -2.06 -3.47 -10.73
CA GLN A 31 -2.07 -2.50 -9.63
C GLN A 31 -1.07 -1.35 -9.83
N TYR A 32 0.04 -1.58 -10.53
CA TYR A 32 1.04 -0.54 -10.82
C TYR A 32 0.84 0.18 -12.15
N LEU A 33 0.26 -0.49 -13.16
CA LEU A 33 -0.03 0.09 -14.47
C LEU A 33 -1.06 1.22 -14.37
N LEU A 34 -2.09 1.07 -13.56
CA LEU A 34 -3.14 2.08 -13.42
C LEU A 34 -2.60 3.42 -12.87
N PRO A 35 -1.81 3.45 -11.77
CA PRO A 35 -1.08 4.64 -11.37
C PRO A 35 -0.14 5.18 -12.46
N LEU A 36 0.59 4.32 -13.18
CA LEU A 36 1.49 4.77 -14.25
C LEU A 36 0.78 5.43 -15.44
N VAL A 37 -0.51 5.14 -15.66
CA VAL A 37 -1.32 5.83 -16.67
C VAL A 37 -1.91 7.13 -16.12
N THR A 38 -2.34 7.12 -14.85
CA THR A 38 -2.98 8.28 -14.20
C THR A 38 -1.97 9.36 -13.86
N PHE A 39 -0.76 8.96 -13.47
CA PHE A 39 0.30 9.83 -12.98
C PHE A 39 0.76 10.86 -14.04
N PRO A 40 1.18 10.47 -15.26
CA PRO A 40 1.57 11.41 -16.32
C PRO A 40 0.43 12.36 -16.71
N TYR A 41 -0.82 11.87 -16.65
CA TYR A 41 -1.97 12.71 -16.93
C TYR A 41 -2.15 13.80 -15.87
N LEU A 42 -2.11 13.42 -14.60
CA LEU A 42 -2.27 14.37 -13.48
C LEU A 42 -1.14 15.40 -13.43
N THR A 43 0.11 15.02 -13.71
CA THR A 43 1.23 15.96 -13.72
C THR A 43 1.08 17.02 -14.80
N ARG A 44 0.61 16.64 -15.99
CA ARG A 44 0.36 17.56 -17.11
C ARG A 44 -0.84 18.46 -16.87
N VAL A 45 -1.95 17.89 -16.41
CA VAL A 45 -3.22 18.62 -16.27
C VAL A 45 -3.20 19.55 -15.06
N LEU A 46 -2.64 19.12 -13.93
CA LEU A 46 -2.60 19.92 -12.72
C LEU A 46 -1.42 20.89 -12.68
N GLY A 47 -0.34 20.54 -13.38
CA GLY A 47 0.97 21.17 -13.25
C GLY A 47 1.70 20.74 -11.97
N PRO A 48 3.03 20.95 -11.92
CA PRO A 48 3.88 20.44 -10.85
C PRO A 48 3.52 21.01 -9.47
N ALA A 49 3.09 22.26 -9.39
CA ALA A 49 2.75 22.91 -8.12
C ALA A 49 1.50 22.27 -7.46
N ASN A 50 0.41 22.08 -8.21
CA ASN A 50 -0.81 21.48 -7.65
C ASN A 50 -0.63 19.98 -7.43
N PHE A 51 0.08 19.30 -8.31
CA PHE A 51 0.46 17.89 -8.10
C PHE A 51 1.26 17.73 -6.81
N GLY A 52 2.25 18.61 -6.57
CA GLY A 52 3.03 18.62 -5.35
C GLY A 52 2.21 18.88 -4.08
N ARG A 53 1.20 19.78 -4.14
CA ARG A 53 0.24 19.97 -3.03
C ARG A 53 -0.50 18.68 -2.69
N VAL A 54 -1.04 18.00 -3.70
CA VAL A 54 -1.76 16.72 -3.52
C VAL A 54 -0.82 15.65 -2.97
N ALA A 55 0.39 15.53 -3.52
CA ALA A 55 1.40 14.58 -3.05
C ALA A 55 1.81 14.83 -1.59
N PHE A 56 1.96 16.10 -1.19
CA PHE A 56 2.21 16.48 0.20
C PHE A 56 1.06 16.06 1.11
N ALA A 57 -0.18 16.37 0.73
CA ALA A 57 -1.35 16.01 1.51
C ALA A 57 -1.46 14.50 1.69
N ILE A 58 -1.23 13.71 0.63
CA ILE A 58 -1.20 12.23 0.72
C ILE A 58 -0.11 11.75 1.68
N ALA A 59 1.12 12.30 1.58
CA ALA A 59 2.21 11.93 2.47
C ALA A 59 1.91 12.27 3.94
N PHE A 60 1.36 13.45 4.20
CA PHE A 60 0.91 13.87 5.52
C PHE A 60 -0.19 12.97 6.07
N ILE A 61 -1.23 12.69 5.29
CA ILE A 61 -2.33 11.80 5.67
C ILE A 61 -1.86 10.35 5.90
N GLY A 62 -0.82 9.90 5.18
CA GLY A 62 -0.22 8.58 5.35
C GLY A 62 0.21 8.27 6.78
N TYR A 63 0.70 9.26 7.55
CA TYR A 63 1.02 9.05 8.97
C TYR A 63 -0.22 8.73 9.82
N PHE A 64 -1.36 9.36 9.53
CA PHE A 64 -2.61 9.06 10.24
C PHE A 64 -3.17 7.69 9.86
N GLN A 65 -2.93 7.21 8.62
CA GLN A 65 -3.21 5.81 8.27
C GLN A 65 -2.36 4.85 9.11
N ILE A 66 -1.07 5.13 9.31
CA ILE A 66 -0.21 4.31 10.18
C ILE A 66 -0.72 4.30 11.63
N LEU A 67 -1.14 5.46 12.14
CA LEU A 67 -1.70 5.59 13.49
C LEU A 67 -3.01 4.81 13.66
N THR A 68 -3.87 4.79 12.66
CA THR A 68 -5.15 4.05 12.72
C THR A 68 -5.01 2.57 12.44
N ASP A 69 -4.03 2.17 11.61
CA ASP A 69 -3.73 0.76 11.36
C ASP A 69 -3.02 0.10 12.54
N TYR A 70 -2.25 0.85 13.35
CA TYR A 70 -1.74 0.48 14.69
C TYR A 70 -1.11 -0.94 14.81
N GLY A 71 -0.63 -1.52 13.70
CA GLY A 71 -0.12 -2.90 13.67
C GLY A 71 -1.18 -4.01 13.53
N PHE A 72 -2.47 -3.69 13.39
CA PHE A 72 -3.56 -4.67 13.25
C PHE A 72 -3.45 -5.56 12.02
N ASN A 73 -2.79 -5.08 10.95
CA ASN A 73 -2.48 -5.90 9.76
C ASN A 73 -1.55 -7.10 10.07
N LEU A 74 -0.99 -7.18 11.27
CA LEU A 74 -0.21 -8.32 11.75
C LEU A 74 -0.83 -8.96 12.99
N SER A 75 -1.16 -8.18 14.03
CA SER A 75 -1.74 -8.74 15.27
C SER A 75 -3.12 -9.36 15.06
N ALA A 76 -4.07 -8.58 14.53
CA ALA A 76 -5.44 -9.05 14.33
C ALA A 76 -5.51 -10.15 13.27
N THR A 77 -4.67 -10.09 12.23
CA THR A 77 -4.54 -11.18 11.25
C THR A 77 -4.15 -12.50 11.92
N ARG A 78 -3.18 -12.48 12.83
CA ARG A 78 -2.78 -13.66 13.60
C ARG A 78 -3.92 -14.15 14.50
N GLU A 79 -4.58 -13.26 15.24
CA GLU A 79 -5.69 -13.63 16.13
C GLU A 79 -6.85 -14.29 15.35
N ILE A 80 -7.25 -13.71 14.21
CA ILE A 80 -8.30 -14.26 13.35
C ILE A 80 -7.88 -15.61 12.76
N SER A 81 -6.62 -15.74 12.31
CA SER A 81 -6.12 -16.99 11.73
C SER A 81 -6.15 -18.15 12.74
N ILE A 82 -5.74 -17.90 13.99
CA ILE A 82 -5.76 -18.90 15.06
C ILE A 82 -7.20 -19.32 15.40
N ASN A 83 -8.16 -18.39 15.37
CA ASN A 83 -9.54 -18.62 15.78
C ASN A 83 -10.51 -18.79 14.60
N ARG A 84 -10.01 -19.04 13.38
CA ARG A 84 -10.80 -18.94 12.13
C ARG A 84 -12.06 -19.81 12.10
N ASP A 85 -12.05 -20.92 12.83
CA ASP A 85 -13.15 -21.88 12.89
C ASP A 85 -14.17 -21.56 14.02
N ASP A 86 -13.85 -20.61 14.91
CA ASP A 86 -14.74 -20.10 15.95
C ASP A 86 -15.31 -18.73 15.57
N LEU A 87 -16.51 -18.75 14.99
CA LEU A 87 -17.22 -17.54 14.55
C LEU A 87 -17.48 -16.54 15.70
N SER A 88 -17.65 -17.02 16.94
CA SER A 88 -17.89 -16.16 18.10
C SER A 88 -16.63 -15.36 18.44
N GLN A 89 -15.48 -16.04 18.50
CA GLN A 89 -14.19 -15.38 18.74
C GLN A 89 -13.81 -14.46 17.59
N VAL A 90 -13.99 -14.89 16.35
CA VAL A 90 -13.79 -14.05 15.16
C VAL A 90 -14.64 -12.78 15.24
N SER A 91 -15.92 -12.90 15.60
CA SER A 91 -16.82 -11.74 15.78
C SER A 91 -16.37 -10.81 16.90
N LYS A 92 -15.87 -11.36 18.00
CA LYS A 92 -15.35 -10.58 19.13
C LYS A 92 -14.07 -9.81 18.75
N ILE A 93 -13.08 -10.50 18.17
CA ILE A 93 -11.84 -9.89 17.68
C ILE A 93 -12.18 -8.82 16.66
N TYR A 94 -13.05 -9.15 15.70
CA TYR A 94 -13.39 -8.25 14.63
C TYR A 94 -13.98 -6.93 15.14
N SER A 95 -14.96 -7.04 16.04
CA SER A 95 -15.62 -5.88 16.61
C SER A 95 -14.69 -5.05 17.49
N SER A 96 -13.82 -5.70 18.26
CA SER A 96 -12.81 -5.03 19.10
C SER A 96 -11.85 -4.21 18.23
N VAL A 97 -11.29 -4.82 17.18
CA VAL A 97 -10.37 -4.14 16.25
C VAL A 97 -11.08 -2.99 15.54
N MET A 98 -12.27 -3.21 14.98
CA MET A 98 -13.01 -2.16 14.27
C MET A 98 -13.34 -0.97 15.15
N VAL A 99 -13.77 -1.20 16.40
CA VAL A 99 -14.02 -0.10 17.36
C VAL A 99 -12.72 0.61 17.72
N THR A 100 -11.64 -0.11 18.01
CA THR A 100 -10.34 0.51 18.31
C THR A 100 -9.84 1.36 17.14
N LYS A 101 -9.89 0.85 15.90
CA LYS A 101 -9.52 1.61 14.70
C LYS A 101 -10.40 2.86 14.53
N THR A 102 -11.70 2.76 14.79
CA THR A 102 -12.63 3.90 14.72
C THR A 102 -12.28 4.96 15.78
N LEU A 103 -11.99 4.57 17.01
CA LEU A 103 -11.58 5.50 18.08
C LEU A 103 -10.26 6.20 17.74
N LEU A 104 -9.27 5.44 17.25
CA LEU A 104 -8.01 6.00 16.78
C LEU A 104 -8.22 6.96 15.60
N MET A 105 -9.14 6.66 14.68
CA MET A 105 -9.49 7.53 13.56
C MET A 105 -10.09 8.85 14.02
N LEU A 106 -11.01 8.83 14.99
CA LEU A 106 -11.58 10.05 15.54
C LEU A 106 -10.53 10.90 16.25
N LEU A 107 -9.66 10.27 17.05
CA LEU A 107 -8.55 10.95 17.73
C LEU A 107 -7.59 11.59 16.73
N THR A 108 -7.19 10.83 15.71
CA THR A 108 -6.26 11.28 14.67
C THR A 108 -6.87 12.35 13.77
N PHE A 109 -8.18 12.32 13.54
CA PHE A 109 -8.89 13.38 12.82
C PHE A 109 -8.84 14.71 13.58
N ILE A 110 -9.12 14.69 14.89
CA ILE A 110 -9.02 15.88 15.75
C ILE A 110 -7.58 16.40 15.75
N LEU A 111 -6.59 15.51 15.90
CA LEU A 111 -5.18 15.87 15.82
C LEU A 111 -4.83 16.54 14.49
N MET A 112 -5.32 16.00 13.37
CA MET A 112 -5.12 16.60 12.05
C MET A 112 -5.71 18.01 11.98
N LEU A 113 -6.95 18.23 12.47
CA LEU A 113 -7.60 19.55 12.48
C LEU A 113 -6.79 20.57 13.29
N ILE A 114 -6.20 20.16 14.41
CA ILE A 114 -5.32 21.00 15.22
C ILE A 114 -4.05 21.35 14.44
N ILE A 115 -3.42 20.37 13.77
CA ILE A 115 -2.19 20.61 12.99
C ILE A 115 -2.46 21.57 11.83
N ILE A 116 -3.52 21.34 11.03
CA ILE A 116 -3.77 22.18 9.85
C ILE A 116 -4.15 23.62 10.21
N SER A 117 -4.72 23.85 11.40
CA SER A 117 -5.06 25.20 11.89
C SER A 117 -3.87 25.91 12.54
N SER A 118 -2.97 25.16 13.19
CA SER A 118 -1.84 25.73 13.96
C SER A 118 -0.62 26.08 13.12
N PHE A 119 -0.41 25.43 11.97
CA PHE A 119 0.80 25.59 11.16
C PHE A 119 0.53 26.28 9.82
N GLY A 120 1.23 27.40 9.56
CA GLY A 120 1.05 28.22 8.34
C GLY A 120 1.23 27.47 7.02
N ARG A 121 2.03 26.39 6.98
CA ARG A 121 2.21 25.53 5.80
C ARG A 121 0.90 24.92 5.29
N PHE A 122 -0.09 24.73 6.17
CA PHE A 122 -1.34 24.03 5.89
C PHE A 122 -2.53 24.98 5.67
N GLN A 123 -2.43 26.24 6.10
CA GLN A 123 -3.55 27.20 6.12
C GLN A 123 -4.08 27.57 4.72
N GLY A 124 -3.27 27.37 3.67
CA GLY A 124 -3.67 27.72 2.30
C GLY A 124 -4.77 26.83 1.71
N ASP A 125 -4.87 25.55 2.10
CA ASP A 125 -5.78 24.57 1.47
C ASP A 125 -6.37 23.56 2.49
N PRO A 126 -7.12 23.97 3.52
CA PRO A 126 -7.67 23.05 4.54
C PRO A 126 -8.58 21.97 3.95
N LEU A 127 -9.33 22.29 2.90
CA LEU A 127 -10.20 21.34 2.20
C LEU A 127 -9.42 20.19 1.56
N LEU A 128 -8.20 20.45 1.07
CA LEU A 128 -7.34 19.42 0.49
C LEU A 128 -7.05 18.32 1.51
N TYR A 129 -6.71 18.71 2.74
CA TYR A 129 -6.40 17.77 3.81
C TYR A 129 -7.65 17.04 4.31
N ILE A 130 -8.79 17.72 4.41
CA ILE A 130 -10.07 17.10 4.78
C ILE A 130 -10.49 16.05 3.75
N PHE A 131 -10.41 16.36 2.46
CA PHE A 131 -10.72 15.40 1.39
C PHE A 131 -9.73 14.24 1.38
N THR A 132 -8.45 14.51 1.62
CA THR A 132 -7.43 13.45 1.66
C THR A 132 -7.59 12.56 2.90
N PHE A 133 -8.07 13.08 4.04
CA PHE A 133 -8.34 12.28 5.24
C PHE A 133 -9.40 11.19 5.02
N GLY A 134 -10.25 11.32 4.00
CA GLY A 134 -11.15 10.25 3.58
C GLY A 134 -10.43 8.92 3.24
N LEU A 135 -9.14 8.96 2.90
CA LEU A 135 -8.29 7.77 2.74
C LEU A 135 -8.12 7.00 4.07
N VAL A 136 -8.05 7.71 5.20
CA VAL A 136 -8.00 7.10 6.55
C VAL A 136 -9.34 6.46 6.88
N LEU A 137 -10.44 7.15 6.57
CA LEU A 137 -11.78 6.59 6.77
C LEU A 137 -11.97 5.31 5.96
N GLY A 138 -11.60 5.34 4.67
CA GLY A 138 -11.67 4.15 3.82
C GLY A 138 -10.76 3.01 4.30
N SER A 139 -9.54 3.29 4.78
CA SER A 139 -8.63 2.26 5.30
C SER A 139 -9.10 1.65 6.63
N VAL A 140 -9.78 2.44 7.47
CA VAL A 140 -10.42 1.95 8.71
C VAL A 140 -11.61 1.05 8.36
N LEU A 141 -12.41 1.43 7.38
CA LEU A 141 -13.56 0.66 6.91
C LEU A 141 -13.18 -0.61 6.14
N PHE A 142 -11.97 -0.69 5.57
CA PHE A 142 -11.54 -1.84 4.78
C PHE A 142 -10.71 -2.82 5.63
N PRO A 143 -11.27 -3.96 6.10
CA PRO A 143 -10.62 -4.84 7.07
C PRO A 143 -9.69 -5.83 6.36
N VAL A 144 -8.59 -5.31 5.79
CA VAL A 144 -7.56 -6.12 5.11
C VAL A 144 -7.08 -7.26 6.01
N TRP A 145 -6.81 -6.95 7.28
CA TRP A 145 -6.38 -7.92 8.30
C TRP A 145 -7.35 -9.08 8.51
N PHE A 146 -8.66 -8.86 8.34
CA PHE A 146 -9.69 -9.89 8.47
C PHE A 146 -9.61 -10.86 7.30
N PHE A 147 -9.70 -10.34 6.07
CA PHE A 147 -9.57 -11.16 4.86
C PHE A 147 -8.24 -11.89 4.81
N GLN A 148 -7.20 -11.29 5.38
CA GLN A 148 -5.92 -11.94 5.56
C GLN A 148 -5.98 -13.12 6.53
N GLY A 149 -6.56 -12.91 7.72
CA GLY A 149 -6.66 -13.94 8.76
C GLY A 149 -7.51 -15.14 8.34
N VAL A 150 -8.56 -14.92 7.55
CA VAL A 150 -9.41 -16.01 7.01
C VAL A 150 -8.91 -16.59 5.68
N GLU A 151 -7.71 -16.20 5.22
CA GLU A 151 -7.07 -16.70 3.99
C GLU A 151 -7.88 -16.43 2.70
N ARG A 152 -8.63 -15.33 2.65
CA ARG A 152 -9.42 -14.94 1.48
C ARG A 152 -8.90 -13.66 0.82
N MET A 153 -7.62 -13.67 0.46
CA MET A 153 -6.92 -12.52 -0.17
C MET A 153 -7.55 -12.05 -1.48
N ARG A 154 -8.26 -12.93 -2.18
CA ARG A 154 -8.91 -12.62 -3.46
C ARG A 154 -9.87 -11.43 -3.35
N TYR A 155 -10.59 -11.29 -2.25
CA TYR A 155 -11.46 -10.12 -2.02
C TYR A 155 -10.65 -8.83 -1.98
N ILE A 156 -9.49 -8.84 -1.31
CA ILE A 156 -8.61 -7.67 -1.23
C ILE A 156 -8.17 -7.25 -2.63
N SER A 157 -7.64 -8.19 -3.42
CA SER A 157 -7.13 -7.90 -4.76
C SER A 157 -8.22 -7.43 -5.70
N MET A 158 -9.39 -8.09 -5.72
CA MET A 158 -10.50 -7.72 -6.59
C MET A 158 -11.04 -6.33 -6.27
N LEU A 159 -11.24 -6.02 -4.99
CA LEU A 159 -11.76 -4.72 -4.57
C LEU A 159 -10.76 -3.59 -4.84
N ARG A 160 -9.47 -3.82 -4.62
CA ARG A 160 -8.42 -2.83 -4.94
C ARG A 160 -8.35 -2.57 -6.44
N ILE A 161 -8.32 -3.61 -7.27
CA ILE A 161 -8.28 -3.47 -8.73
C ILE A 161 -9.53 -2.73 -9.23
N LEU A 162 -10.73 -3.12 -8.78
CA LEU A 162 -11.97 -2.46 -9.16
C LEU A 162 -11.96 -0.96 -8.79
N SER A 163 -11.53 -0.64 -7.56
CA SER A 163 -11.41 0.74 -7.10
C SER A 163 -10.41 1.54 -7.91
N SER A 164 -9.23 0.96 -8.21
CA SER A 164 -8.22 1.62 -9.04
C SER A 164 -8.71 1.87 -10.47
N ILE A 165 -9.49 0.96 -11.06
CA ILE A 165 -10.08 1.16 -12.39
C ILE A 165 -11.09 2.32 -12.35
N ILE A 166 -12.01 2.31 -11.38
CA ILE A 166 -13.02 3.37 -11.22
C ILE A 166 -12.34 4.72 -10.95
N TYR A 167 -11.36 4.75 -10.05
CA TYR A 167 -10.55 5.93 -9.75
C TYR A 167 -9.90 6.47 -11.02
N THR A 168 -9.19 5.62 -11.77
CA THR A 168 -8.50 6.01 -13.02
C THR A 168 -9.50 6.60 -14.01
N ALA A 169 -10.64 5.93 -14.24
CA ALA A 169 -11.67 6.40 -15.15
C ALA A 169 -12.24 7.76 -14.74
N LEU A 170 -12.55 7.94 -13.45
CA LEU A 170 -13.09 9.21 -12.93
C LEU A 170 -12.06 10.35 -13.01
N ILE A 171 -10.77 10.07 -12.81
CA ILE A 171 -9.72 11.07 -12.98
C ILE A 171 -9.72 11.62 -14.42
N PHE A 172 -9.72 10.76 -15.43
CA PHE A 172 -9.74 11.20 -16.84
C PHE A 172 -11.03 11.93 -17.24
N LEU A 173 -12.16 11.61 -16.60
CA LEU A 173 -13.45 12.23 -16.93
C LEU A 173 -13.63 13.60 -16.26
N ILE A 174 -13.21 13.74 -15.00
CA ILE A 174 -13.52 14.87 -14.12
C ILE A 174 -12.37 15.88 -14.03
N VAL A 175 -11.12 15.43 -13.93
CA VAL A 175 -9.97 16.31 -13.70
C VAL A 175 -9.46 16.83 -15.03
N ARG A 176 -9.83 18.06 -15.40
CA ARG A 176 -9.54 18.62 -16.73
C ARG A 176 -8.62 19.84 -16.69
N GLY A 177 -8.36 20.40 -15.51
CA GLY A 177 -7.40 21.49 -15.38
C GLY A 177 -6.83 21.70 -13.99
N PRO A 178 -5.95 22.70 -13.82
CA PRO A 178 -5.23 22.96 -12.57
C PRO A 178 -6.10 23.23 -11.35
N LYS A 179 -7.32 23.76 -11.55
CA LYS A 179 -8.27 24.06 -10.47
C LYS A 179 -8.92 22.80 -9.88
N ASP A 180 -8.85 21.68 -10.58
CA ASP A 180 -9.52 20.42 -10.22
C ASP A 180 -8.68 19.56 -9.27
N TYR A 181 -7.55 20.08 -8.76
CA TYR A 181 -6.62 19.31 -7.95
C TYR A 181 -7.26 18.73 -6.67
N LEU A 182 -8.30 19.39 -6.12
CA LEU A 182 -9.08 18.90 -4.98
C LEU A 182 -9.89 17.65 -5.30
N TYR A 183 -10.29 17.46 -6.57
CA TYR A 183 -11.04 16.27 -6.98
C TYR A 183 -10.18 15.00 -6.96
N VAL A 184 -8.85 15.12 -7.08
CA VAL A 184 -7.96 13.95 -7.03
C VAL A 184 -8.07 13.19 -5.70
N PRO A 185 -7.79 13.81 -4.53
CA PRO A 185 -7.98 13.11 -3.26
C PRO A 185 -9.44 12.85 -2.93
N LEU A 186 -10.38 13.68 -3.38
CA LEU A 186 -11.81 13.45 -3.15
C LEU A 186 -12.28 12.15 -3.82
N ILE A 187 -12.00 11.98 -5.11
CA ILE A 187 -12.36 10.78 -5.88
C ILE A 187 -11.66 9.55 -5.28
N ASN A 188 -10.38 9.67 -4.90
CA ASN A 188 -9.64 8.59 -4.28
C ASN A 188 -10.27 8.16 -2.94
N SER A 189 -10.54 9.12 -2.07
CA SER A 189 -11.20 8.91 -0.78
C SER A 189 -12.57 8.27 -0.93
N ILE A 190 -13.42 8.76 -1.84
CA ILE A 190 -14.74 8.17 -2.11
C ILE A 190 -14.59 6.72 -2.58
N GLY A 191 -13.65 6.44 -3.50
CA GLY A 191 -13.37 5.09 -3.97
C GLY A 191 -12.95 4.14 -2.84
N PHE A 192 -12.07 4.60 -1.95
CA PHE A 192 -11.64 3.85 -0.77
C PHE A 192 -12.77 3.61 0.23
N ILE A 193 -13.60 4.63 0.48
CA ILE A 193 -14.76 4.53 1.39
C ILE A 193 -15.79 3.55 0.83
N LEU A 194 -16.13 3.63 -0.45
CA LEU A 194 -17.08 2.73 -1.09
C LEU A 194 -16.60 1.26 -1.02
N VAL A 195 -15.32 1.02 -1.29
CA VAL A 195 -14.72 -0.31 -1.10
C VAL A 195 -14.78 -0.75 0.35
N GLY A 196 -14.43 0.14 1.28
CA GLY A 196 -14.52 -0.13 2.71
C GLY A 196 -15.93 -0.54 3.13
N VAL A 197 -16.94 0.25 2.77
CA VAL A 197 -18.36 -0.05 3.06
C VAL A 197 -18.79 -1.38 2.42
N TYR A 198 -18.47 -1.61 1.16
CA TYR A 198 -18.81 -2.87 0.50
C TYR A 198 -18.10 -4.07 1.12
N SER A 199 -16.86 -3.91 1.57
CA SER A 199 -16.14 -4.96 2.28
C SER A 199 -16.80 -5.32 3.62
N GLN A 200 -17.35 -4.35 4.34
CA GLN A 200 -18.14 -4.60 5.56
C GLN A 200 -19.39 -5.43 5.25
N HIS A 201 -20.01 -5.20 4.09
CA HIS A 201 -21.13 -6.02 3.63
C HIS A 201 -20.71 -7.48 3.38
N ILE A 202 -19.58 -7.71 2.71
CA ILE A 202 -19.02 -9.06 2.47
C ILE A 202 -18.76 -9.77 3.81
N VAL A 203 -18.09 -9.10 4.75
CA VAL A 203 -17.77 -9.68 6.07
C VAL A 203 -19.03 -10.13 6.82
N ARG A 204 -20.09 -9.31 6.77
CA ARG A 204 -21.36 -9.64 7.46
C ARG A 204 -22.17 -10.72 6.74
N LYS A 205 -22.23 -10.70 5.41
CA LYS A 205 -23.10 -11.60 4.63
C LYS A 205 -22.46 -12.93 4.30
N GLU A 206 -21.22 -12.93 3.84
CA GLU A 206 -20.52 -14.15 3.40
C GLU A 206 -19.86 -14.86 4.57
N PHE A 207 -19.22 -14.11 5.48
CA PHE A 207 -18.51 -14.68 6.63
C PHE A 207 -19.35 -14.71 7.91
N LYS A 208 -20.58 -14.18 7.88
CA LYS A 208 -21.55 -14.19 8.98
C LYS A 208 -21.02 -13.57 10.29
N VAL A 209 -20.00 -12.73 10.19
CA VAL A 209 -19.40 -12.06 11.35
C VAL A 209 -20.41 -11.08 11.94
N LYS A 210 -20.67 -11.22 13.23
CA LYS A 210 -21.61 -10.36 13.96
C LYS A 210 -20.85 -9.24 14.66
N PHE A 211 -21.46 -8.06 14.73
CA PHE A 211 -20.91 -6.98 15.54
C PHE A 211 -21.29 -7.22 17.01
N LEU A 212 -20.28 -7.41 17.85
CA LEU A 212 -20.40 -7.56 19.29
C LEU A 212 -19.84 -6.30 19.94
N LYS A 213 -20.56 -5.69 20.87
CA LYS A 213 -20.07 -4.49 21.56
C LYS A 213 -18.82 -4.87 22.38
N PRO A 214 -17.61 -4.37 22.04
CA PRO A 214 -16.41 -4.71 22.77
C PRO A 214 -16.39 -3.98 24.11
N THR A 215 -15.75 -4.60 25.10
CA THR A 215 -15.50 -3.97 26.40
C THR A 215 -14.28 -3.04 26.32
N LEU A 216 -14.13 -2.15 27.29
CA LEU A 216 -12.91 -1.32 27.40
C LEU A 216 -11.64 -2.18 27.58
N GLN A 217 -11.77 -3.36 28.20
CA GLN A 217 -10.66 -4.29 28.35
C GLN A 217 -10.25 -4.89 27.00
N ASP A 218 -11.22 -5.22 26.14
CA ASP A 218 -10.92 -5.73 24.79
C ASP A 218 -10.18 -4.67 23.95
N ILE A 219 -10.61 -3.41 24.02
CA ILE A 219 -9.94 -2.28 23.35
C ILE A 219 -8.51 -2.10 23.88
N LYS A 220 -8.34 -2.09 25.20
CA LYS A 220 -7.01 -1.98 25.83
C LYS A 220 -6.10 -3.13 25.41
N ARG A 221 -6.61 -4.36 25.37
CA ARG A 221 -5.86 -5.54 24.92
C ARG A 221 -5.35 -5.36 23.50
N GLN A 222 -6.22 -4.93 22.59
CA GLN A 222 -5.86 -4.68 21.19
C GLN A 222 -4.73 -3.63 21.04
N LEU A 223 -4.78 -2.56 21.83
CA LEU A 223 -3.71 -1.56 21.85
C LEU A 223 -2.39 -2.11 22.42
N VAL A 224 -2.45 -2.90 23.49
CA VAL A 224 -1.23 -3.48 24.09
C VAL A 224 -0.57 -4.49 23.16
N GLU A 225 -1.35 -5.37 22.54
CA GLU A 225 -0.84 -6.40 21.62
C GLU A 225 -0.30 -5.79 20.31
N GLY A 226 -0.92 -4.71 19.83
CA GLY A 226 -0.48 -3.98 18.63
C GLY A 226 0.76 -3.11 18.83
N TRP A 227 1.10 -2.73 20.07
CA TRP A 227 2.09 -1.67 20.35
C TRP A 227 3.46 -1.90 19.70
N HIS A 228 4.05 -3.08 19.88
CA HIS A 228 5.37 -3.36 19.32
C HIS A 228 5.38 -3.37 17.79
N LEU A 229 4.28 -3.84 17.18
CA LEU A 229 4.10 -3.86 15.73
C LEU A 229 3.87 -2.46 15.18
N PHE A 230 3.12 -1.63 15.91
CA PHE A 230 2.94 -0.22 15.62
C PHE A 230 4.28 0.53 15.62
N ILE A 231 5.08 0.41 16.69
CA ILE A 231 6.40 1.07 16.78
C ILE A 231 7.33 0.61 15.66
N SER A 232 7.32 -0.69 15.35
CA SER A 232 8.12 -1.24 14.24
C SER A 232 7.69 -0.65 12.89
N THR A 233 6.38 -0.56 12.65
CA THR A 233 5.82 0.01 11.42
C THR A 233 6.11 1.51 11.31
N LEU A 234 6.00 2.23 12.42
CA LEU A 234 6.34 3.65 12.49
C LEU A 234 7.82 3.87 12.17
N ALA A 235 8.74 3.09 12.77
CA ALA A 235 10.16 3.17 12.48
C ALA A 235 10.47 2.90 10.99
N ILE A 236 9.80 1.91 10.38
CA ILE A 236 9.92 1.64 8.94
C ILE A 236 9.41 2.81 8.10
N SER A 237 8.28 3.39 8.48
CA SER A 237 7.70 4.53 7.77
C SER A 237 8.60 5.77 7.79
N LEU A 238 9.44 5.92 8.84
CA LEU A 238 10.30 7.08 8.97
C LEU A 238 11.32 7.18 7.84
N TYR A 239 11.90 6.06 7.39
CA TYR A 239 12.86 6.06 6.28
C TYR A 239 12.22 5.75 4.92
N THR A 240 11.00 5.21 4.90
CA THR A 240 10.32 4.86 3.65
C THR A 240 9.35 5.94 3.17
N THR A 241 8.57 6.58 4.04
CA THR A 241 7.47 7.49 3.64
C THR A 241 7.78 8.95 3.96
N SER A 242 8.70 9.22 4.90
CA SER A 242 8.98 10.60 5.31
C SER A 242 9.66 11.45 4.26
N ASN A 243 10.26 10.88 3.22
CA ASN A 243 11.00 11.66 2.23
C ASN A 243 10.14 12.75 1.59
N ARG A 244 8.92 12.41 1.13
CA ARG A 244 7.97 13.40 0.56
C ARG A 244 7.53 14.43 1.59
N PHE A 245 7.22 13.97 2.81
CA PHE A 245 6.70 14.85 3.85
C PHE A 245 7.75 15.84 4.33
N ILE A 246 8.95 15.37 4.68
CA ILE A 246 10.07 16.21 5.09
C ILE A 246 10.44 17.19 3.97
N LEU A 247 10.57 16.72 2.74
CA LEU A 247 10.88 17.59 1.61
C LEU A 247 9.80 18.67 1.45
N GLY A 248 8.52 18.31 1.56
CA GLY A 248 7.42 19.25 1.46
C GLY A 248 7.32 20.28 2.59
N LEU A 249 8.06 20.11 3.69
CA LEU A 249 8.23 21.16 4.71
C LEU A 249 9.36 22.14 4.36
N LEU A 250 10.30 21.73 3.51
CA LEU A 250 11.54 22.46 3.22
C LEU A 250 11.53 23.18 1.87
N VAL A 251 10.77 22.69 0.90
CA VAL A 251 10.76 23.23 -0.47
C VAL A 251 9.37 23.67 -0.91
N ASP A 252 9.32 24.42 -2.01
CA ASP A 252 8.07 24.85 -2.64
C ASP A 252 7.32 23.66 -3.28
N ASN A 253 6.03 23.86 -3.56
CA ASN A 253 5.17 22.79 -4.07
C ASN A 253 5.58 22.29 -5.47
N ALA A 254 6.18 23.12 -6.33
CA ALA A 254 6.58 22.68 -7.67
C ALA A 254 7.79 21.75 -7.60
N THR A 255 8.80 22.12 -6.79
CA THR A 255 9.96 21.25 -6.52
C THR A 255 9.52 19.92 -5.91
N LEU A 256 8.60 19.95 -4.95
CA LEU A 256 8.03 18.74 -4.37
C LEU A 256 7.27 17.90 -5.41
N GLY A 257 6.55 18.55 -6.33
CA GLY A 257 5.88 17.89 -7.45
C GLY A 257 6.85 17.08 -8.30
N TYR A 258 7.96 17.68 -8.73
CA TYR A 258 8.99 16.98 -9.50
C TYR A 258 9.62 15.81 -8.73
N TYR A 259 9.84 15.97 -7.42
CA TYR A 259 10.34 14.87 -6.59
C TYR A 259 9.34 13.71 -6.48
N ALA A 260 8.06 14.04 -6.22
CA ALA A 260 7.00 13.04 -6.12
C ALA A 260 6.89 12.22 -7.42
N VAL A 261 7.05 12.88 -8.58
CA VAL A 261 7.13 12.24 -9.88
C VAL A 261 8.24 11.21 -9.97
N ALA A 262 9.47 11.63 -9.68
CA ALA A 262 10.63 10.76 -9.76
C ALA A 262 10.49 9.56 -8.80
N GLU A 263 9.96 9.80 -7.59
CA GLU A 263 9.77 8.76 -6.60
C GLU A 263 8.66 7.78 -6.98
N ASP A 264 7.53 8.22 -7.55
CA ASP A 264 6.44 7.32 -7.98
C ASP A 264 6.90 6.36 -9.08
N ILE A 265 7.67 6.85 -10.06
CA ILE A 265 8.30 5.99 -11.09
C ILE A 265 9.24 4.98 -10.43
N THR A 266 10.11 5.45 -9.53
CA THR A 266 11.09 4.59 -8.86
C THR A 266 10.39 3.49 -8.04
N ARG A 267 9.31 3.84 -7.31
CA ARG A 267 8.52 2.89 -6.53
C ARG A 267 7.78 1.87 -7.40
N ALA A 268 7.20 2.30 -8.53
CA ALA A 268 6.53 1.39 -9.46
C ALA A 268 7.50 0.31 -9.95
N LEU A 269 8.74 0.69 -10.25
CA LEU A 269 9.80 -0.21 -10.71
C LEU A 269 10.33 -1.12 -9.59
N GLN A 270 10.53 -0.58 -8.38
CA GLN A 270 10.86 -1.39 -7.20
C GLN A 270 9.76 -2.42 -6.89
N GLY A 271 8.49 -2.08 -7.11
CA GLY A 271 7.34 -2.97 -6.94
C GLY A 271 7.41 -4.24 -7.79
N LEU A 272 8.08 -4.19 -8.95
CA LEU A 272 8.27 -5.36 -9.82
C LEU A 272 9.27 -6.39 -9.25
N VAL A 273 10.10 -5.99 -8.28
CA VAL A 273 11.08 -6.87 -7.63
C VAL A 273 10.42 -7.71 -6.52
N SER A 274 9.35 -7.22 -5.88
CA SER A 274 8.70 -7.88 -4.75
C SER A 274 8.15 -9.30 -5.05
N PRO A 275 7.44 -9.56 -6.18
CA PRO A 275 6.99 -10.91 -6.55
C PRO A 275 8.13 -11.93 -6.65
N ILE A 276 9.31 -11.49 -7.08
CA ILE A 276 10.49 -12.34 -7.20
C ILE A 276 10.86 -12.89 -5.81
N GLY A 277 10.90 -12.02 -4.79
CA GLY A 277 11.14 -12.44 -3.41
C GLY A 277 10.08 -13.41 -2.87
N GLN A 278 8.80 -13.17 -3.18
CA GLN A 278 7.68 -14.03 -2.76
C GLN A 278 7.76 -15.44 -3.37
N ALA A 279 8.19 -15.56 -4.63
CA ALA A 279 8.33 -16.86 -5.30
C ALA A 279 9.59 -17.62 -4.89
N ILE A 280 10.68 -16.89 -4.60
CA ILE A 280 11.97 -17.43 -4.18
C ILE A 280 11.90 -17.97 -2.75
N TYR A 281 11.17 -17.30 -1.85
CA TYR A 281 11.18 -17.63 -0.43
C TYR A 281 10.83 -19.10 -0.11
N PRO A 282 9.71 -19.69 -0.59
CA PRO A 282 9.37 -21.08 -0.28
C PRO A 282 10.40 -22.09 -0.80
N TYR A 283 11.00 -21.82 -1.96
CA TYR A 283 12.06 -22.66 -2.53
C TYR A 283 13.27 -22.70 -1.61
N PHE A 284 13.72 -21.54 -1.12
CA PHE A 284 14.87 -21.46 -0.19
C PHE A 284 14.58 -22.06 1.18
N SER A 285 13.38 -21.87 1.72
CA SER A 285 13.00 -22.52 2.99
C SER A 285 13.07 -24.04 2.90
N ARG A 286 12.66 -24.64 1.75
CA ARG A 286 12.72 -26.09 1.54
C ARG A 286 14.17 -26.59 1.43
N ILE A 287 14.96 -26.01 0.54
CA ILE A 287 16.33 -26.49 0.33
C ILE A 287 17.23 -26.21 1.55
N GLN A 288 16.95 -25.18 2.35
CA GLN A 288 17.69 -24.91 3.58
C GLN A 288 17.46 -26.00 4.65
N ALA A 289 16.27 -26.60 4.70
CA ALA A 289 15.96 -27.69 5.59
C ALA A 289 16.68 -29.00 5.19
N GLU A 290 16.91 -29.20 3.89
CA GLU A 290 17.59 -30.37 3.34
C GLU A 290 19.13 -30.21 3.35
N ASP A 291 19.63 -29.09 2.83
CA ASP A 291 21.06 -28.81 2.66
C ASP A 291 21.33 -27.30 2.74
N ARG A 292 21.82 -26.88 3.90
CA ARG A 292 22.09 -25.48 4.23
C ARG A 292 23.19 -24.86 3.36
N GLU A 293 24.20 -25.61 2.96
CA GLU A 293 25.30 -25.08 2.14
C GLU A 293 24.86 -24.93 0.67
N ARG A 294 24.10 -25.90 0.15
CA ARG A 294 23.44 -25.76 -1.16
C ARG A 294 22.53 -24.53 -1.18
N ALA A 295 21.68 -24.37 -0.15
CA ALA A 295 20.78 -23.23 -0.03
C ALA A 295 21.53 -21.90 -0.05
N LYS A 296 22.62 -21.78 0.71
CA LYS A 296 23.46 -20.57 0.74
C LYS A 296 24.10 -20.29 -0.62
N SER A 297 24.60 -21.31 -1.31
CA SER A 297 25.24 -21.14 -2.63
C SER A 297 24.24 -20.71 -3.71
N GLU A 298 23.05 -21.32 -3.74
CA GLU A 298 21.97 -21.00 -4.68
C GLU A 298 21.39 -19.61 -4.41
N LEU A 299 21.26 -19.23 -3.12
CA LEU A 299 20.76 -17.91 -2.73
C LEU A 299 21.74 -16.84 -3.20
N LYS A 300 23.04 -17.05 -2.99
CA LYS A 300 24.07 -16.12 -3.48
C LYS A 300 24.01 -15.95 -5.00
N LYS A 301 23.85 -17.05 -5.76
CA LYS A 301 23.69 -16.98 -7.22
C LYS A 301 22.45 -16.17 -7.61
N MET A 302 21.30 -16.44 -6.99
CA MET A 302 20.07 -15.71 -7.28
C MET A 302 20.16 -14.22 -6.92
N LEU A 303 20.75 -13.89 -5.76
CA LEU A 303 20.98 -12.50 -5.37
C LEU A 303 21.90 -11.77 -6.35
N ILE A 304 22.94 -12.43 -6.87
CA ILE A 304 23.81 -11.86 -7.92
C ILE A 304 23.02 -11.62 -9.20
N ILE A 305 22.21 -12.59 -9.64
CA ILE A 305 21.38 -12.45 -10.86
C ILE A 305 20.39 -11.29 -10.69
N ILE A 306 19.67 -11.25 -9.58
CA ILE A 306 18.71 -10.17 -9.27
C ILE A 306 19.45 -8.83 -9.23
N GLY A 307 20.59 -8.76 -8.55
CA GLY A 307 21.42 -7.56 -8.46
C GLY A 307 21.91 -7.07 -9.82
N ILE A 308 22.34 -7.97 -10.70
CA ILE A 308 22.75 -7.62 -12.07
C ILE A 308 21.55 -7.11 -12.86
N VAL A 309 20.41 -7.80 -12.81
CA VAL A 309 19.20 -7.40 -13.53
C VAL A 309 18.72 -6.03 -13.05
N THR A 310 18.59 -5.81 -11.74
CA THR A 310 18.16 -4.52 -11.19
C THR A 310 19.18 -3.42 -11.47
N PHE A 311 20.48 -3.72 -11.46
CA PHE A 311 21.52 -2.76 -11.84
C PHE A 311 21.43 -2.36 -13.31
N ILE A 312 21.25 -3.32 -14.22
CA ILE A 312 21.04 -3.04 -15.65
C ILE A 312 19.78 -2.20 -15.85
N PHE A 313 18.67 -2.56 -15.18
CA PHE A 313 17.44 -1.76 -15.23
C PHE A 313 17.66 -0.33 -14.71
N SER A 314 18.39 -0.15 -13.61
CA SER A 314 18.76 1.18 -13.10
C SER A 314 19.55 2.00 -14.12
N ILE A 315 20.54 1.39 -14.80
CA ILE A 315 21.30 2.06 -15.88
C ILE A 315 20.37 2.45 -17.03
N LEU A 316 19.52 1.52 -17.49
CA LEU A 316 18.57 1.77 -18.56
C LEU A 316 17.62 2.93 -18.22
N LEU A 317 17.20 3.05 -16.96
CA LEU A 317 16.36 4.14 -16.50
C LEU A 317 17.07 5.50 -16.56
N VAL A 318 18.36 5.56 -16.22
CA VAL A 318 19.13 6.81 -16.34
C VAL A 318 19.16 7.28 -17.79
N PHE A 319 19.40 6.37 -18.74
CA PHE A 319 19.40 6.72 -20.16
C PHE A 319 17.99 6.98 -20.73
N ALA A 320 16.97 6.31 -20.20
CA ALA A 320 15.58 6.52 -20.58
C ALA A 320 14.96 7.77 -19.92
N ALA A 321 15.59 8.34 -18.88
CA ALA A 321 15.04 9.45 -18.11
C ALA A 321 14.63 10.65 -18.98
N PRO A 322 15.40 11.11 -19.98
CA PRO A 322 14.97 12.21 -20.84
C PRO A 322 13.69 11.90 -21.63
N PHE A 323 13.51 10.64 -22.05
CA PHE A 323 12.31 10.20 -22.75
C PHE A 323 11.12 10.08 -21.81
N ILE A 324 11.33 9.50 -20.62
CA ILE A 324 10.31 9.36 -19.58
C ILE A 324 9.81 10.76 -19.17
N VAL A 325 10.70 11.71 -18.92
CA VAL A 325 10.34 13.09 -18.56
C VAL A 325 9.52 13.79 -19.66
N ARG A 326 9.78 13.49 -20.94
CA ARG A 326 8.95 14.02 -22.05
C ARG A 326 7.55 13.40 -22.09
N ILE A 327 7.37 12.18 -21.58
CA ILE A 327 6.06 11.50 -21.49
C ILE A 327 5.26 11.96 -20.27
N LEU A 328 5.92 12.48 -19.25
CA LEU A 328 5.31 13.08 -18.06
C LEU A 328 4.81 14.50 -18.30
#